data_AF-A0A1J5WDL6-F1
#
_entry.id   AF-A0A1J5WDL6-F1
#
_cell.length_a   1.000
_cell.length_b   1.000
_cell.length_c   1.000
_cell.angle_alpha   90.00
_cell.angle_beta   90.00
_cell.angle_gamma   90.00
#
_symmetry.space_group_name_H-M   'P 1'
#
loop_
_entity.id
_entity.type
_entity.pdbx_description
1 polymer ?
#
loop_
_entity_poly.entity_id
_entity_poly.type
_entity_poly.pdbx_seq_one_letter_code
_entity_poly.pdbx_strand_id
1 'polypeptide(L)'
;DCIRAGTDFEGLRLLRPASFQEIQSSVCFIHNIGRMGNSSIKFGKVNILVLQRYTINILPKLILYEENVIEKLSLDANKQTDLFGILRAADNSIRFGKVKRLELLNYSINILPKLKLHEEGDVEVLYLGADETEHLSEILRVADNSILVGKVKRLELFNYAISILPKLKLHKENEMEELHLSSDKEEYVSEAILGENNSIQLGKVRKLELKLFAINVLPKLKLHEKNEMEELHLSAEKKEYVSEVICAENNSIWLGKVNNLELELFAINILPKLKLHGANVMEEFSLSADKEEYVSEAIRAKNSTIWLGKMKKLDLELFAINILPKLVLHEENEMEEFCLSAEKKEYVSEIIRAENNSICLGKVNNLDLELFAINILPKLKLHGANVMEEFSLSADKE
;
A
#
# COMPACT_ATOMS: atom_id res chain seq x y z
N ASP A 1 -39.21 15.23 -11.48
CA ASP A 1 -39.87 16.54 -11.22
C ASP A 1 -39.33 17.31 -10.01
N CYS A 2 -38.71 16.67 -9.01
CA CYS A 2 -38.25 17.38 -7.79
C CYS A 2 -36.86 18.06 -7.86
N ILE A 3 -36.14 18.03 -8.98
CA ILE A 3 -34.85 18.71 -9.12
C ILE A 3 -35.00 19.77 -10.20
N ARG A 4 -35.16 21.04 -9.80
CA ARG A 4 -35.14 22.17 -10.73
C ARG A 4 -33.71 22.37 -11.23
N ALA A 5 -33.55 22.57 -12.53
CA ALA A 5 -32.26 22.94 -13.11
C ALA A 5 -31.78 24.26 -12.51
N GLY A 6 -30.51 24.33 -12.09
CA GLY A 6 -29.88 25.56 -11.58
C GLY A 6 -29.88 25.75 -10.06
N THR A 7 -30.24 24.75 -9.26
CA THR A 7 -30.04 24.79 -7.80
C THR A 7 -28.65 24.25 -7.44
N ASP A 8 -27.88 25.03 -6.67
CA ASP A 8 -26.62 24.59 -6.07
C ASP A 8 -26.90 23.77 -4.80
N PHE A 9 -26.19 22.65 -4.64
CA PHE A 9 -26.34 21.78 -3.47
C PHE A 9 -24.97 21.54 -2.82
N GLU A 10 -24.84 21.87 -1.54
CA GLU A 10 -23.61 21.58 -0.77
C GLU A 10 -23.33 20.08 -0.64
N GLY A 11 -24.38 19.25 -0.71
CA GLY A 11 -24.26 17.80 -0.77
C GLY A 11 -25.54 17.17 -1.28
N LEU A 12 -25.45 16.40 -2.36
CA LEU A 12 -26.57 15.59 -2.82
C LEU A 12 -26.38 14.17 -2.29
N ARG A 13 -26.96 13.90 -1.12
CA ARG A 13 -27.20 12.53 -0.68
C ARG A 13 -28.56 12.12 -1.22
N LEU A 14 -28.59 11.30 -2.27
CA LEU A 14 -29.80 10.57 -2.63
C LEU A 14 -30.00 9.48 -1.56
N LEU A 15 -30.52 9.91 -0.41
CA LEU A 15 -30.76 9.08 0.75
C LEU A 15 -31.80 8.01 0.40
N ARG A 16 -31.52 6.77 0.85
CA ARG A 16 -32.49 5.68 0.92
C ARG A 16 -33.87 6.23 1.34
N PRO A 17 -34.93 6.03 0.55
CA PRO A 17 -36.28 6.15 1.06
C PRO A 17 -36.46 5.04 2.11
N ALA A 18 -36.50 5.41 3.40
CA ALA A 18 -36.56 4.45 4.50
C ALA A 18 -37.86 3.63 4.58
N SER A 19 -38.82 3.81 3.66
CA SER A 19 -40.19 3.31 3.80
C SER A 19 -40.86 2.77 2.54
N PHE A 20 -40.14 2.55 1.43
CA PHE A 20 -40.73 1.91 0.24
C PHE A 20 -40.42 0.41 0.19
N GLN A 21 -41.39 -0.41 -0.25
CA GLN A 21 -41.12 -1.81 -0.63
C GLN A 21 -40.00 -1.83 -1.70
N GLU A 22 -38.85 -2.35 -1.29
CA GLU A 22 -37.54 -2.22 -1.95
C GLU A 22 -37.54 -2.65 -3.44
N ILE A 23 -38.40 -3.61 -3.78
CA ILE A 23 -38.47 -4.21 -5.12
C ILE A 23 -39.27 -3.33 -6.10
N GLN A 24 -40.44 -2.80 -5.70
CA GLN A 24 -41.24 -1.98 -6.62
C GLN A 24 -40.58 -0.62 -6.90
N SER A 25 -39.90 -0.04 -5.89
CA SER A 25 -39.22 1.25 -6.05
C SER A 25 -38.02 1.17 -6.99
N SER A 26 -37.24 0.07 -6.94
CA SER A 26 -36.09 -0.14 -7.82
C SER A 26 -36.48 -0.35 -9.29
N VAL A 27 -37.53 -1.13 -9.57
CA VAL A 27 -38.00 -1.35 -10.95
C VAL A 27 -38.50 -0.06 -11.58
N CYS A 28 -39.35 0.70 -10.88
CA CYS A 28 -39.86 1.98 -11.38
C CYS A 28 -38.72 2.99 -11.58
N PHE A 29 -37.77 3.07 -10.65
CA PHE A 29 -36.61 3.95 -10.79
C PHE A 29 -35.77 3.57 -12.01
N ILE A 30 -35.37 2.31 -12.15
CA ILE A 30 -34.56 1.83 -13.27
C ILE A 30 -35.30 2.06 -14.60
N HIS A 31 -36.60 1.78 -14.66
CA HIS A 31 -37.41 2.03 -15.86
C HIS A 31 -37.43 3.51 -16.23
N ASN A 32 -37.64 4.39 -15.25
CA ASN A 32 -37.66 5.84 -15.47
C ASN A 32 -36.29 6.35 -15.92
N ILE A 33 -35.20 5.97 -15.24
CA ILE A 33 -33.82 6.33 -15.62
C ILE A 33 -33.47 5.78 -17.01
N GLY A 34 -33.92 4.56 -17.35
CA GLY A 34 -33.69 3.95 -18.66
C GLY A 34 -34.32 4.73 -19.81
N ARG A 35 -35.44 5.42 -19.58
CA ARG A 35 -36.11 6.28 -20.58
C ARG A 35 -35.46 7.65 -20.74
N MET A 36 -34.60 8.06 -19.81
CA MET A 36 -33.91 9.34 -19.89
C MET A 36 -32.72 9.24 -20.85
N GLY A 37 -32.52 10.27 -21.69
CA GLY A 37 -31.31 10.40 -22.49
C GLY A 37 -30.06 10.52 -21.61
N ASN A 38 -28.90 10.09 -22.11
CA ASN A 38 -27.63 10.41 -21.44
C ASN A 38 -27.47 11.92 -21.37
N SER A 39 -26.81 12.41 -20.32
CA SER A 39 -26.60 13.84 -20.14
C SER A 39 -27.92 14.65 -20.16
N SER A 40 -28.98 14.15 -19.53
CA SER A 40 -30.29 14.82 -19.48
C SER A 40 -30.56 15.59 -18.19
N ILE A 41 -29.79 15.31 -17.13
CA ILE A 41 -29.95 15.91 -15.81
C ILE A 41 -28.78 16.86 -15.57
N LYS A 42 -29.04 18.17 -15.70
CA LYS A 42 -28.05 19.19 -15.36
C LYS A 42 -28.07 19.43 -13.85
N PHE A 43 -26.96 19.17 -13.19
CA PHE A 43 -26.74 19.61 -11.82
C PHE A 43 -25.97 20.93 -11.81
N GLY A 44 -26.23 21.75 -10.77
CA GLY A 44 -25.37 22.88 -10.44
C GLY A 44 -24.05 22.40 -9.86
N LYS A 45 -23.47 23.17 -8.94
CA LYS A 45 -22.29 22.70 -8.20
C LYS A 45 -22.68 21.55 -7.25
N VAL A 46 -21.88 20.50 -7.26
CA VAL A 46 -22.06 19.33 -6.39
C VAL A 46 -20.71 19.00 -5.76
N ASN A 47 -20.58 19.24 -4.46
CA ASN A 47 -19.35 18.94 -3.74
C ASN A 47 -19.24 17.45 -3.37
N ILE A 48 -20.36 16.84 -2.95
CA ILE A 48 -20.40 15.44 -2.53
C ILE A 48 -21.53 14.73 -3.27
N LEU A 49 -21.18 13.64 -3.96
CA LEU A 49 -22.12 12.74 -4.63
C LEU A 49 -21.92 11.32 -4.10
N VAL A 50 -22.94 10.79 -3.42
CA VAL A 50 -22.96 9.41 -2.94
C VAL A 50 -24.13 8.69 -3.60
N LEU A 51 -23.83 7.62 -4.34
CA LEU A 51 -24.84 6.77 -4.96
C LEU A 51 -24.64 5.33 -4.51
N GLN A 52 -25.74 4.69 -4.14
CA GLN A 52 -25.74 3.31 -3.65
C GLN A 52 -26.71 2.47 -4.46
N ARG A 53 -26.35 1.20 -4.69
CA ARG A 53 -27.16 0.21 -5.39
C ARG A 53 -27.64 0.75 -6.74
N TYR A 54 -28.86 0.43 -7.14
CA TYR A 54 -29.47 0.87 -8.40
C TYR A 54 -29.45 2.38 -8.67
N THR A 55 -29.28 3.25 -7.66
CA THR A 55 -29.19 4.72 -7.88
C THR A 55 -27.96 5.10 -8.69
N ILE A 56 -26.92 4.26 -8.71
CA ILE A 56 -25.72 4.46 -9.50
C ILE A 56 -26.06 4.62 -10.99
N ASN A 57 -27.09 3.95 -11.51
CA ASN A 57 -27.53 4.08 -12.92
C ASN A 57 -27.92 5.51 -13.36
N ILE A 58 -28.10 6.46 -12.43
CA ILE A 58 -28.31 7.87 -12.78
C ILE A 58 -27.04 8.52 -13.35
N LEU A 59 -25.87 7.96 -13.07
CA LEU A 59 -24.56 8.56 -13.35
C LEU A 59 -24.38 8.97 -14.84
N PRO A 60 -24.72 8.16 -15.86
CA PRO A 60 -24.64 8.58 -17.26
C PRO A 60 -25.65 9.65 -17.65
N LYS A 61 -26.67 9.90 -16.82
CA LYS A 61 -27.70 10.92 -17.04
C LYS A 61 -27.26 12.28 -16.52
N LEU A 62 -26.25 12.33 -15.64
CA LEU A 62 -25.77 13.56 -15.05
C LEU A 62 -24.92 14.35 -16.06
N ILE A 63 -25.16 15.66 -16.14
CA ILE A 63 -24.22 16.65 -16.65
C ILE A 63 -23.68 17.38 -15.43
N LEU A 64 -22.39 17.21 -15.17
CA LEU A 64 -21.61 18.05 -14.28
C LEU A 64 -20.77 18.97 -15.15
N TYR A 65 -20.76 20.27 -14.84
CA TYR A 65 -19.90 21.23 -15.54
C TYR A 65 -18.43 20.82 -15.38
N GLU A 66 -17.61 21.04 -16.41
CA GLU A 66 -16.18 20.71 -16.38
C GLU A 66 -15.44 21.44 -15.25
N GLU A 67 -15.91 22.65 -14.90
CA GLU A 67 -15.42 23.46 -13.79
C GLU A 67 -15.86 22.95 -12.40
N ASN A 68 -16.76 21.95 -12.32
CA ASN A 68 -17.22 21.44 -11.05
C ASN A 68 -16.09 20.64 -10.37
N VAL A 69 -15.83 20.97 -9.10
CA VAL A 69 -14.89 20.23 -8.25
C VAL A 69 -15.70 19.41 -7.26
N ILE A 70 -15.76 18.10 -7.48
CA ILE A 70 -16.37 17.16 -6.56
C ILE A 70 -15.33 16.78 -5.52
N GLU A 71 -15.55 17.20 -4.29
CA GLU A 71 -14.74 16.80 -3.14
C GLU A 71 -14.78 15.28 -2.93
N LYS A 72 -15.95 14.65 -3.08
CA LYS A 72 -16.11 13.20 -2.92
C LYS A 72 -17.19 12.60 -3.84
N LEU A 73 -16.81 11.61 -4.64
CA LEU A 73 -17.69 10.72 -5.38
C LEU A 73 -17.58 9.31 -4.80
N SER A 74 -18.66 8.79 -4.21
CA SER A 74 -18.69 7.47 -3.57
C SER A 74 -19.80 6.61 -4.14
N LEU A 75 -19.44 5.46 -4.67
CA LEU A 75 -20.31 4.53 -5.39
C LEU A 75 -20.18 3.15 -4.75
N ASP A 76 -21.32 2.55 -4.40
CA ASP A 76 -21.37 1.25 -3.74
C ASP A 76 -22.51 0.40 -4.32
N ALA A 77 -22.17 -0.72 -4.97
CA ALA A 77 -23.13 -1.61 -5.61
C ALA A 77 -22.94 -3.05 -5.10
N ASN A 78 -23.96 -3.61 -4.46
CA ASN A 78 -23.88 -4.96 -3.89
C ASN A 78 -24.31 -6.05 -4.88
N LYS A 79 -24.85 -5.67 -6.05
CA LYS A 79 -25.31 -6.61 -7.08
C LYS A 79 -24.93 -6.10 -8.45
N GLN A 80 -24.61 -7.00 -9.38
CA GLN A 80 -24.36 -6.64 -10.78
C GLN A 80 -25.55 -5.90 -11.42
N THR A 81 -26.78 -6.26 -11.05
CA THR A 81 -28.01 -5.63 -11.55
C THR A 81 -28.13 -4.15 -11.18
N ASP A 82 -27.42 -3.70 -10.15
CA ASP A 82 -27.35 -2.29 -9.77
C ASP A 82 -26.61 -1.44 -10.82
N LEU A 83 -25.90 -2.05 -11.78
CA LEU A 83 -25.08 -1.37 -12.80
C LEU A 83 -25.54 -1.59 -14.24
N PHE A 84 -26.70 -2.20 -14.45
CA PHE A 84 -27.16 -2.65 -15.78
C PHE A 84 -27.12 -1.56 -16.86
N GLY A 85 -27.43 -0.30 -16.51
CA GLY A 85 -27.40 0.81 -17.45
C GLY A 85 -26.00 1.34 -17.74
N ILE A 86 -25.08 1.22 -16.78
CA ILE A 86 -23.72 1.80 -16.86
C ILE A 86 -22.73 0.87 -17.54
N LEU A 87 -22.80 -0.44 -17.30
CA LEU A 87 -21.82 -1.37 -17.89
C LEU A 87 -21.87 -1.39 -19.43
N ARG A 88 -23.00 -0.97 -20.01
CA ARG A 88 -23.19 -0.80 -21.47
C ARG A 88 -22.63 0.51 -22.02
N ALA A 89 -22.22 1.44 -21.16
CA ALA A 89 -21.63 2.69 -21.59
C ALA A 89 -20.26 2.42 -22.26
N ALA A 90 -19.89 3.30 -23.20
CA ALA A 90 -18.55 3.26 -23.76
C ALA A 90 -17.52 3.63 -22.68
N ASP A 91 -16.30 3.13 -22.82
CA ASP A 91 -15.20 3.52 -21.92
C ASP A 91 -14.96 5.03 -22.03
N ASN A 92 -14.60 5.66 -20.91
CA ASN A 92 -14.39 7.11 -20.81
C ASN A 92 -15.58 7.96 -21.30
N SER A 93 -16.81 7.42 -21.31
CA SER A 93 -17.99 8.15 -21.77
C SER A 93 -18.68 8.93 -20.66
N ILE A 94 -18.48 8.54 -19.40
CA ILE A 94 -19.10 9.20 -18.25
C ILE A 94 -18.14 10.26 -17.72
N ARG A 95 -18.48 11.52 -17.96
CA ARG A 95 -17.66 12.66 -17.56
C ARG A 95 -18.16 13.26 -16.26
N PHE A 96 -17.23 13.52 -15.37
CA PHE A 96 -17.42 14.43 -14.25
C PHE A 96 -16.37 15.53 -14.39
N GLY A 97 -16.56 16.65 -13.70
CA GLY A 97 -15.48 17.62 -13.56
C GLY A 97 -14.32 17.03 -12.74
N LYS A 98 -13.55 17.88 -12.07
CA LYS A 98 -12.47 17.43 -11.19
C LYS A 98 -13.04 16.64 -10.01
N VAL A 99 -12.54 15.43 -9.75
CA VAL A 99 -12.90 14.62 -8.57
C VAL A 99 -11.68 14.50 -7.68
N LYS A 100 -11.77 15.00 -6.45
CA LYS A 100 -10.68 14.87 -5.47
C LYS A 100 -10.62 13.46 -4.90
N ARG A 101 -11.74 12.94 -4.41
CA ARG A 101 -11.83 11.58 -3.84
C ARG A 101 -12.84 10.72 -4.59
N LEU A 102 -12.37 9.61 -5.13
CA LEU A 102 -13.19 8.58 -5.78
C LEU A 102 -13.18 7.30 -4.94
N GLU A 103 -14.35 6.88 -4.46
CA GLU A 103 -14.55 5.62 -3.74
C GLU A 103 -15.46 4.70 -4.56
N LEU A 104 -14.95 3.51 -4.92
CA LEU A 104 -15.74 2.47 -5.58
C LEU A 104 -15.70 1.20 -4.72
N LEU A 105 -16.87 0.79 -4.24
CA LEU A 105 -17.04 -0.42 -3.44
C LEU A 105 -17.78 -1.51 -4.22
N ASN A 106 -17.40 -2.76 -4.00
CA ASN A 106 -18.05 -3.95 -4.52
C ASN A 106 -18.17 -3.91 -6.06
N TYR A 107 -19.34 -4.24 -6.62
CA TYR A 107 -19.56 -4.24 -8.07
C TYR A 107 -19.27 -2.89 -8.74
N SER A 108 -19.37 -1.78 -8.00
CA SER A 108 -19.22 -0.44 -8.58
C SER A 108 -17.83 -0.24 -9.17
N ILE A 109 -16.82 -1.01 -8.77
CA ILE A 109 -15.48 -0.94 -9.34
C ILE A 109 -15.48 -1.21 -10.86
N ASN A 110 -16.39 -2.04 -11.36
CA ASN A 110 -16.52 -2.31 -12.80
C ASN A 110 -16.87 -1.08 -13.65
N ILE A 111 -17.28 0.02 -13.03
CA ILE A 111 -17.56 1.27 -13.76
C ILE A 111 -16.30 2.08 -14.00
N LEU A 112 -15.16 1.77 -13.36
CA LEU A 112 -13.93 2.55 -13.46
C LEU A 112 -13.50 2.79 -14.92
N PRO A 113 -13.49 1.79 -15.84
CA PRO A 113 -13.20 2.02 -17.26
C PRO A 113 -14.18 2.98 -17.96
N LYS A 114 -15.38 3.16 -17.41
CA LYS A 114 -16.44 4.02 -17.98
C LYS A 114 -16.27 5.49 -17.58
N LEU A 115 -15.51 5.75 -16.52
CA LEU A 115 -15.31 7.09 -15.99
C LEU A 115 -14.19 7.78 -16.78
N LYS A 116 -14.45 9.00 -17.26
CA LYS A 116 -13.42 9.87 -17.80
C LYS A 116 -12.84 10.70 -16.67
N LEU A 117 -11.73 10.23 -16.10
CA LEU A 117 -10.91 11.04 -15.20
C LEU A 117 -10.06 12.00 -16.03
N HIS A 118 -9.92 13.24 -15.56
CA HIS A 118 -9.18 14.27 -16.29
C HIS A 118 -7.70 13.92 -16.32
N GLU A 119 -7.05 13.90 -17.50
CA GLU A 119 -5.65 13.48 -17.62
C GLU A 119 -4.69 14.36 -16.81
N GLU A 120 -4.98 15.67 -16.74
CA GLU A 120 -4.25 16.63 -15.90
C GLU A 120 -4.86 16.77 -14.49
N GLY A 121 -5.97 16.09 -14.23
CA GLY A 121 -6.66 16.19 -12.95
C GLY A 121 -6.03 15.25 -11.94
N ASP A 122 -5.44 15.81 -10.90
CA ASP A 122 -4.96 15.02 -9.76
C ASP A 122 -6.17 14.44 -9.01
N VAL A 123 -6.34 13.12 -9.05
CA VAL A 123 -7.19 12.42 -8.10
C VAL A 123 -6.42 12.38 -6.78
N GLU A 124 -6.91 13.10 -5.78
CA GLU A 124 -6.26 13.13 -4.46
C GLU A 124 -6.34 11.76 -3.79
N VAL A 125 -7.48 11.07 -3.90
CA VAL A 125 -7.67 9.73 -3.31
C VAL A 125 -8.46 8.84 -4.25
N LEU A 126 -7.89 7.69 -4.61
CA LEU A 126 -8.59 6.59 -5.26
C LEU A 126 -8.69 5.41 -4.28
N TYR A 127 -9.89 5.14 -3.80
CA TYR A 127 -10.20 4.06 -2.87
C TYR A 127 -11.04 2.99 -3.58
N LEU A 128 -10.54 1.75 -3.65
CA LEU A 128 -11.26 0.61 -4.22
C LEU A 128 -11.31 -0.54 -3.21
N GLY A 129 -12.49 -1.14 -3.01
CA GLY A 129 -12.66 -2.29 -2.11
C GLY A 129 -13.67 -3.30 -2.63
N ALA A 130 -13.29 -4.57 -2.70
CA ALA A 130 -14.17 -5.64 -3.13
C ALA A 130 -13.93 -6.93 -2.35
N ASP A 131 -14.99 -7.48 -1.77
CA ASP A 131 -14.89 -8.68 -0.92
C ASP A 131 -15.09 -10.01 -1.66
N GLU A 132 -15.60 -9.96 -2.90
CA GLU A 132 -15.91 -11.13 -3.75
C GLU A 132 -15.34 -11.00 -5.18
N THR A 133 -14.94 -12.11 -5.80
CA THR A 133 -14.39 -12.12 -7.18
C THR A 133 -15.39 -11.56 -8.19
N GLU A 134 -16.68 -11.83 -8.00
CA GLU A 134 -17.76 -11.44 -8.91
C GLU A 134 -17.89 -9.92 -9.04
N HIS A 135 -17.49 -9.19 -7.99
CA HIS A 135 -17.41 -7.73 -7.99
C HIS A 135 -16.45 -7.20 -9.04
N LEU A 136 -15.54 -8.02 -9.57
CA LEU A 136 -14.54 -7.63 -10.57
C LEU A 136 -14.72 -8.31 -11.93
N SER A 137 -15.84 -8.99 -12.13
CA SER A 137 -16.10 -9.83 -13.32
C SER A 137 -15.91 -9.14 -14.67
N GLU A 138 -16.16 -7.83 -14.77
CA GLU A 138 -15.96 -7.07 -16.00
C GLU A 138 -14.58 -6.43 -16.06
N ILE A 139 -14.10 -5.84 -14.96
CA ILE A 139 -12.83 -5.13 -14.95
C ILE A 139 -11.61 -6.04 -15.13
N LEU A 140 -11.65 -7.30 -14.66
CA LEU A 140 -10.53 -8.23 -14.86
C LEU A 140 -10.37 -8.68 -16.32
N ARG A 141 -11.41 -8.53 -17.15
CA ARG A 141 -11.37 -8.85 -18.58
C ARG A 141 -10.69 -7.78 -19.42
N VAL A 142 -10.46 -6.59 -18.87
CA VAL A 142 -9.77 -5.52 -19.59
C VAL A 142 -8.28 -5.81 -19.69
N ALA A 143 -7.64 -5.26 -20.72
CA ALA A 143 -6.20 -5.40 -20.89
C ALA A 143 -5.45 -4.69 -19.75
N ASP A 144 -4.25 -5.16 -19.44
CA ASP A 144 -3.37 -4.49 -18.49
C ASP A 144 -3.01 -3.08 -18.99
N ASN A 145 -2.80 -2.16 -18.07
CA ASN A 145 -2.51 -0.75 -18.37
C ASN A 145 -3.53 -0.09 -19.34
N SER A 146 -4.80 -0.51 -19.32
CA SER A 146 -5.83 0.04 -20.21
C SER A 146 -6.74 1.07 -19.54
N ILE A 147 -6.82 1.06 -18.21
CA ILE A 147 -7.67 1.98 -17.44
C ILE A 147 -6.87 3.24 -17.09
N LEU A 148 -7.09 4.32 -17.83
CA LEU A 148 -6.41 5.59 -17.59
C LEU A 148 -6.97 6.27 -16.33
N VAL A 149 -6.13 6.37 -15.29
CA VAL A 149 -6.50 7.06 -14.03
C VAL A 149 -5.86 8.45 -13.95
N GLY A 150 -4.74 8.67 -14.65
CA GLY A 150 -4.00 9.93 -14.59
C GLY A 150 -3.04 9.98 -13.41
N LYS A 151 -2.95 11.14 -12.74
CA LYS A 151 -2.15 11.31 -11.52
C LYS A 151 -3.00 10.98 -10.28
N VAL A 152 -2.44 10.18 -9.39
CA VAL A 152 -3.10 9.75 -8.14
C VAL A 152 -2.15 10.04 -6.98
N LYS A 153 -2.60 10.87 -6.03
CA LYS A 153 -1.81 11.15 -4.82
C LYS A 153 -1.86 9.98 -3.86
N ARG A 154 -3.04 9.44 -3.57
CA ARG A 154 -3.22 8.30 -2.64
C ARG A 154 -4.04 7.19 -3.29
N LEU A 155 -3.49 5.99 -3.32
CA LEU A 155 -4.14 4.79 -3.87
C LEU A 155 -4.32 3.76 -2.75
N GLU A 156 -5.58 3.46 -2.42
CA GLU A 156 -5.95 2.51 -1.37
C GLU A 156 -6.75 1.37 -1.99
N LEU A 157 -6.20 0.15 -1.97
CA LEU A 157 -6.85 -1.05 -2.52
C LEU A 157 -6.99 -2.13 -1.45
N PHE A 158 -8.22 -2.60 -1.26
CA PHE A 158 -8.54 -3.63 -0.27
C PHE A 158 -9.11 -4.88 -0.91
N ASN A 159 -8.68 -6.03 -0.40
CA ASN A 159 -9.19 -7.35 -0.79
C ASN A 159 -9.03 -7.58 -2.31
N TYR A 160 -10.06 -8.08 -3.00
CA TYR A 160 -9.98 -8.36 -4.43
C TYR A 160 -9.61 -7.14 -5.27
N ALA A 161 -9.87 -5.91 -4.79
CA ALA A 161 -9.55 -4.70 -5.54
C ALA A 161 -8.06 -4.58 -5.89
N ILE A 162 -7.17 -5.23 -5.15
CA ILE A 162 -5.74 -5.31 -5.46
C ILE A 162 -5.49 -5.93 -6.84
N SER A 163 -6.32 -6.89 -7.26
CA SER A 163 -6.25 -7.55 -8.57
C SER A 163 -6.45 -6.60 -9.77
N ILE A 164 -6.91 -5.38 -9.53
CA ILE A 164 -7.07 -4.35 -10.58
C ILE A 164 -5.78 -3.58 -10.80
N LEU A 165 -4.81 -3.64 -9.88
CA LEU A 165 -3.59 -2.83 -9.96
C LEU A 165 -2.87 -2.97 -11.32
N PRO A 166 -2.72 -4.17 -11.93
CA PRO A 166 -2.14 -4.31 -13.28
C PRO A 166 -2.97 -3.64 -14.40
N LYS A 167 -4.27 -3.43 -14.19
CA LYS A 167 -5.19 -2.81 -15.16
C LYS A 167 -5.07 -1.29 -15.18
N LEU A 168 -4.59 -0.69 -14.10
CA LEU A 168 -4.49 0.76 -13.95
C LEU A 168 -3.29 1.30 -14.75
N LYS A 169 -3.53 2.39 -15.49
CA LYS A 169 -2.51 3.17 -16.16
C LYS A 169 -2.40 4.53 -15.49
N LEU A 170 -1.37 4.68 -14.68
CA LEU A 170 -0.99 5.95 -14.07
C LEU A 170 -0.18 6.80 -15.05
N HIS A 171 -0.16 8.10 -14.82
CA HIS A 171 0.67 9.03 -15.58
C HIS A 171 2.17 8.69 -15.40
N LYS A 172 2.99 8.86 -16.44
CA LYS A 172 4.44 8.51 -16.39
C LYS A 172 5.20 9.29 -15.30
N GLU A 173 4.75 10.51 -15.03
CA GLU A 173 5.29 11.41 -14.01
C GLU A 173 4.44 11.39 -12.73
N ASN A 174 3.80 10.27 -12.43
CA ASN A 174 3.03 10.14 -11.19
C ASN A 174 3.99 10.19 -9.98
N GLU A 175 3.71 11.12 -9.07
CA GLU A 175 4.38 11.24 -7.77
C GLU A 175 3.33 10.97 -6.69
N MET A 176 3.21 9.71 -6.30
CA MET A 176 2.24 9.23 -5.33
C MET A 176 2.71 9.55 -3.91
N GLU A 177 1.84 10.14 -3.11
CA GLU A 177 2.06 10.37 -1.69
C GLU A 177 1.96 9.04 -0.92
N GLU A 178 0.99 8.17 -1.26
CA GLU A 178 0.73 6.91 -0.53
C GLU A 178 0.16 5.81 -1.43
N LEU A 179 0.73 4.60 -1.33
CA LEU A 179 0.14 3.36 -1.81
C LEU A 179 -0.12 2.43 -0.61
N HIS A 180 -1.38 2.10 -0.35
CA HIS A 180 -1.78 1.18 0.71
C HIS A 180 -2.54 -0.01 0.11
N LEU A 181 -1.99 -1.21 0.28
CA LEU A 181 -2.61 -2.47 -0.12
C LEU A 181 -2.79 -3.40 1.09
N SER A 182 -3.98 -3.96 1.28
CA SER A 182 -4.24 -4.92 2.36
C SER A 182 -5.22 -6.01 1.93
N SER A 183 -4.86 -7.27 2.22
CA SER A 183 -5.66 -8.44 1.87
C SER A 183 -5.39 -9.64 2.77
N ASP A 184 -6.42 -10.20 3.37
CA ASP A 184 -6.34 -11.35 4.28
C ASP A 184 -6.39 -12.71 3.58
N LYS A 185 -6.63 -12.76 2.26
CA LYS A 185 -6.67 -13.99 1.45
C LYS A 185 -5.77 -13.94 0.22
N GLU A 186 -5.28 -15.11 -0.20
CA GLU A 186 -4.40 -15.27 -1.37
C GLU A 186 -5.15 -14.98 -2.68
N GLU A 187 -6.39 -15.48 -2.78
CA GLU A 187 -7.26 -15.30 -3.95
C GLU A 187 -7.45 -13.83 -4.34
N TYR A 188 -7.40 -12.92 -3.37
CA TYR A 188 -7.61 -11.47 -3.55
C TYR A 188 -6.46 -10.79 -4.32
N VAL A 189 -5.25 -11.36 -4.27
CA VAL A 189 -4.05 -10.82 -4.92
C VAL A 189 -3.60 -11.64 -6.12
N SER A 190 -4.24 -12.81 -6.36
CA SER A 190 -3.86 -13.78 -7.39
C SER A 190 -3.59 -13.13 -8.75
N GLU A 191 -4.48 -12.27 -9.24
CA GLU A 191 -4.31 -11.65 -10.55
C GLU A 191 -3.18 -10.62 -10.60
N ALA A 192 -2.90 -9.94 -9.48
CA ALA A 192 -1.80 -8.99 -9.39
C ALA A 192 -0.44 -9.69 -9.38
N ILE A 193 -0.34 -10.92 -8.86
CA ILE A 193 0.92 -11.67 -8.75
C ILE A 193 1.23 -12.54 -9.98
N LEU A 194 0.27 -12.79 -10.87
CA LEU A 194 0.51 -13.52 -12.12
C LEU A 194 1.41 -12.80 -13.11
N GLY A 195 1.54 -11.47 -12.98
CA GLY A 195 2.38 -10.67 -13.86
C GLY A 195 3.88 -10.95 -13.72
N GLU A 196 4.64 -10.53 -14.72
CA GLU A 196 6.09 -10.48 -14.63
C GLU A 196 6.54 -9.50 -13.52
N ASN A 197 7.74 -9.71 -12.98
CA ASN A 197 8.31 -8.77 -12.02
C ASN A 197 8.50 -7.39 -12.67
N ASN A 198 8.25 -6.33 -11.91
CA ASN A 198 8.25 -4.94 -12.41
C ASN A 198 7.26 -4.66 -13.56
N SER A 199 6.16 -5.39 -13.66
CA SER A 199 5.11 -5.16 -14.68
C SER A 199 4.18 -3.98 -14.35
N ILE A 200 4.02 -3.63 -13.08
CA ILE A 200 3.08 -2.61 -12.60
C ILE A 200 3.82 -1.27 -12.42
N GLN A 201 3.58 -0.29 -13.29
CA GLN A 201 4.26 1.00 -13.26
C GLN A 201 3.58 2.00 -12.31
N LEU A 202 4.26 2.39 -11.23
CA LEU A 202 3.70 3.32 -10.23
C LEU A 202 4.24 4.77 -10.31
N GLY A 203 5.44 4.94 -10.87
CA GLY A 203 6.15 6.22 -10.81
C GLY A 203 6.96 6.34 -9.52
N LYS A 204 6.94 7.52 -8.87
CA LYS A 204 7.53 7.72 -7.54
C LYS A 204 6.46 7.48 -6.47
N VAL A 205 6.85 6.88 -5.36
CA VAL A 205 5.97 6.60 -4.22
C VAL A 205 6.68 7.03 -2.93
N ARG A 206 6.08 7.98 -2.20
CA ARG A 206 6.61 8.48 -0.93
C ARG A 206 6.36 7.52 0.22
N LYS A 207 5.15 6.97 0.34
CA LYS A 207 4.80 5.98 1.38
C LYS A 207 4.24 4.70 0.74
N LEU A 208 4.79 3.55 1.13
CA LEU A 208 4.33 2.24 0.68
C LEU A 208 4.00 1.37 1.90
N GLU A 209 2.71 1.04 2.04
CA GLU A 209 2.21 0.18 3.11
C GLU A 209 1.56 -1.08 2.50
N LEU A 210 2.14 -2.25 2.78
CA LEU A 210 1.59 -3.54 2.34
C LEU A 210 1.37 -4.45 3.53
N LYS A 211 0.13 -4.93 3.69
CA LYS A 211 -0.26 -5.81 4.80
C LYS A 211 -0.73 -7.17 4.30
N LEU A 212 -0.39 -8.21 5.05
CA LEU A 212 -0.87 -9.58 4.81
C LEU A 212 -0.50 -10.05 3.38
N PHE A 213 -1.39 -10.71 2.64
CA PHE A 213 -1.10 -11.22 1.28
C PHE A 213 -0.74 -10.14 0.26
N ALA A 214 -1.03 -8.87 0.53
CA ALA A 214 -0.67 -7.77 -0.36
C ALA A 214 0.85 -7.62 -0.54
N ILE A 215 1.66 -8.10 0.42
CA ILE A 215 3.12 -8.09 0.31
C ILE A 215 3.60 -8.88 -0.91
N ASN A 216 2.90 -9.95 -1.30
CA ASN A 216 3.25 -10.75 -2.48
C ASN A 216 3.17 -9.97 -3.81
N VAL A 217 2.54 -8.78 -3.83
CA VAL A 217 2.52 -7.89 -5.00
C VAL A 217 3.84 -7.12 -5.17
N LEU A 218 4.64 -6.99 -4.11
CA LEU A 218 5.86 -6.16 -4.09
C LEU A 218 6.83 -6.44 -5.26
N PRO A 219 7.16 -7.69 -5.64
CA PRO A 219 8.06 -7.96 -6.77
C PRO A 219 7.51 -7.49 -8.13
N LYS A 220 6.20 -7.26 -8.24
CA LYS A 220 5.50 -6.84 -9.46
C LYS A 220 5.50 -5.33 -9.62
N LEU A 221 5.71 -4.58 -8.54
CA LEU A 221 5.75 -3.13 -8.54
C LEU A 221 7.04 -2.62 -9.19
N LYS A 222 6.90 -1.66 -10.10
CA LYS A 222 8.00 -0.93 -10.74
C LYS A 222 7.97 0.53 -10.29
N LEU A 223 8.91 0.85 -9.41
CA LEU A 223 9.18 2.22 -8.98
C LEU A 223 10.15 2.91 -9.96
N HIS A 224 10.09 4.24 -9.98
CA HIS A 224 11.01 5.05 -10.77
C HIS A 224 12.45 4.87 -10.26
N GLU A 225 13.45 4.94 -11.14
CA GLU A 225 14.87 4.73 -10.78
C GLU A 225 15.37 5.72 -9.70
N LYS A 226 14.83 6.94 -9.73
CA LYS A 226 15.07 8.01 -8.75
C LYS A 226 14.01 8.08 -7.65
N ASN A 227 13.43 6.94 -7.27
CA ASN A 227 12.46 6.91 -6.17
C ASN A 227 13.17 7.22 -4.85
N GLU A 228 12.60 8.18 -4.10
CA GLU A 228 13.01 8.54 -2.75
C GLU A 228 11.78 8.38 -1.86
N MET A 229 11.73 7.25 -1.17
CA MET A 229 10.61 6.84 -0.33
C MET A 229 10.84 7.35 1.10
N GLU A 230 9.83 7.99 1.67
CA GLU A 230 9.81 8.42 3.06
C GLU A 230 9.58 7.23 4.00
N GLU A 231 8.74 6.28 3.60
CA GLU A 231 8.30 5.20 4.49
C GLU A 231 7.96 3.92 3.70
N LEU A 232 8.54 2.80 4.14
CA LEU A 232 8.15 1.46 3.74
C LEU A 232 7.74 0.67 4.98
N HIS A 233 6.46 0.33 5.08
CA HIS A 233 5.91 -0.46 6.19
C HIS A 233 5.30 -1.77 5.66
N LEU A 234 5.79 -2.91 6.16
CA LEU A 234 5.34 -4.24 5.75
C LEU A 234 5.08 -5.12 6.98
N SER A 235 3.88 -5.71 7.07
CA SER A 235 3.47 -6.54 8.21
C SER A 235 2.75 -7.81 7.77
N ALA A 236 3.23 -8.98 8.22
CA ALA A 236 2.69 -10.28 7.85
C ALA A 236 2.68 -11.29 9.00
N GLU A 237 1.49 -11.68 9.45
CA GLU A 237 1.32 -12.64 10.55
C GLU A 237 1.59 -14.11 10.16
N LYS A 238 1.60 -14.44 8.86
CA LYS A 238 1.77 -15.80 8.34
C LYS A 238 2.79 -15.87 7.21
N LYS A 239 3.48 -17.02 7.11
CA LYS A 239 4.48 -17.28 6.06
C LYS A 239 3.90 -17.19 4.64
N GLU A 240 2.67 -17.64 4.45
CA GLU A 240 1.95 -17.61 3.17
C GLU A 240 1.77 -16.18 2.61
N TYR A 241 1.76 -15.17 3.48
CA TYR A 241 1.61 -13.76 3.09
C TYR A 241 2.83 -13.19 2.35
N VAL A 242 3.98 -13.85 2.45
CA VAL A 242 5.26 -13.42 1.87
C VAL A 242 5.89 -14.48 0.95
N SER A 243 5.12 -15.51 0.59
CA SER A 243 5.61 -16.67 -0.17
C SER A 243 6.21 -16.31 -1.53
N GLU A 244 5.57 -15.42 -2.29
CA GLU A 244 6.05 -14.97 -3.61
C GLU A 244 7.36 -14.19 -3.45
N VAL A 245 7.45 -13.34 -2.43
CA VAL A 245 8.62 -12.49 -2.20
C VAL A 245 9.83 -13.32 -1.75
N ILE A 246 9.64 -14.30 -0.85
CA ILE A 246 10.71 -15.19 -0.39
C ILE A 246 11.29 -16.01 -1.56
N CYS A 247 10.47 -16.35 -2.55
CA CYS A 247 10.91 -17.07 -3.75
C CYS A 247 11.73 -16.20 -4.72
N ALA A 248 11.69 -14.87 -4.59
CA ALA A 248 12.47 -13.97 -5.44
C ALA A 248 13.98 -14.13 -5.21
N GLU A 249 14.78 -13.74 -6.20
CA GLU A 249 16.23 -13.69 -6.05
C GLU A 249 16.64 -12.62 -5.02
N ASN A 250 17.77 -12.83 -4.35
CA ASN A 250 18.27 -11.84 -3.39
C ASN A 250 18.63 -10.53 -4.11
N ASN A 251 18.32 -9.39 -3.48
CA ASN A 251 18.50 -8.06 -4.06
C ASN A 251 17.80 -7.85 -5.43
N SER A 252 16.70 -8.54 -5.70
CA SER A 252 15.96 -8.40 -6.97
C SER A 252 14.88 -7.32 -6.95
N ILE A 253 14.43 -6.90 -5.76
CA ILE A 253 13.33 -5.95 -5.58
C ILE A 253 13.90 -4.55 -5.34
N TRP A 254 13.89 -3.71 -6.38
CA TRP A 254 14.42 -2.35 -6.30
C TRP A 254 13.45 -1.37 -5.66
N LEU A 255 13.87 -0.69 -4.59
CA LEU A 255 13.05 0.31 -3.88
C LEU A 255 13.51 1.76 -4.09
N GLY A 256 14.75 1.97 -4.55
CA GLY A 256 15.37 3.29 -4.57
C GLY A 256 15.97 3.66 -3.21
N LYS A 257 15.84 4.92 -2.80
CA LYS A 257 16.19 5.34 -1.44
C LYS A 257 14.98 5.19 -0.52
N VAL A 258 15.20 4.78 0.73
CA VAL A 258 14.16 4.60 1.76
C VAL A 258 14.65 5.25 3.04
N ASN A 259 13.88 6.22 3.54
CA ASN A 259 14.19 6.95 4.77
C ASN A 259 13.79 6.17 6.02
N ASN A 260 12.59 5.58 6.04
CA ASN A 260 12.12 4.75 7.15
C ASN A 260 11.71 3.37 6.61
N LEU A 261 12.27 2.31 7.19
CA LEU A 261 11.97 0.93 6.83
C LEU A 261 11.55 0.15 8.07
N GLU A 262 10.29 -0.27 8.10
CA GLU A 262 9.68 -1.01 9.20
C GLU A 262 9.15 -2.35 8.67
N LEU A 263 9.67 -3.45 9.22
CA LEU A 263 9.21 -4.80 8.88
C LEU A 263 8.79 -5.54 10.16
N GLU A 264 7.56 -6.01 10.18
CA GLU A 264 7.01 -6.75 11.32
C GLU A 264 6.76 -8.22 10.96
N LEU A 265 6.99 -9.11 11.93
CA LEU A 265 6.63 -10.53 11.85
C LEU A 265 7.26 -11.22 10.61
N PHE A 266 6.53 -12.02 9.83
CA PHE A 266 7.07 -12.71 8.65
C PHE A 266 7.53 -11.75 7.54
N ALA A 267 7.17 -10.46 7.55
CA ALA A 267 7.67 -9.51 6.57
C ALA A 267 9.20 -9.36 6.66
N ILE A 268 9.79 -9.59 7.82
CA ILE A 268 11.24 -9.53 8.03
C ILE A 268 12.00 -10.52 7.13
N ASN A 269 11.41 -11.69 6.84
CA ASN A 269 12.02 -12.70 5.97
C ASN A 269 12.23 -12.25 4.52
N ILE A 270 11.62 -11.14 4.09
CA ILE A 270 11.83 -10.60 2.74
C ILE A 270 13.08 -9.72 2.65
N LEU A 271 13.67 -9.33 3.79
CA LEU A 271 14.77 -8.37 3.82
C LEU A 271 15.94 -8.71 2.86
N PRO A 272 16.39 -9.98 2.73
CA PRO A 272 17.43 -10.35 1.75
C PRO A 272 17.07 -10.12 0.28
N LYS A 273 15.78 -9.89 -0.03
CA LYS A 273 15.23 -9.72 -1.37
C LYS A 273 15.19 -8.27 -1.81
N LEU A 274 15.17 -7.36 -0.83
CA LEU A 274 15.12 -5.92 -1.06
C LEU A 274 16.46 -5.39 -1.54
N LYS A 275 16.42 -4.43 -2.46
CA LYS A 275 17.59 -3.72 -2.98
C LYS A 275 17.36 -2.22 -2.86
N LEU A 276 18.20 -1.61 -2.02
CA LEU A 276 18.25 -0.18 -1.81
C LEU A 276 19.32 0.46 -2.73
N HIS A 277 19.19 1.75 -2.98
CA HIS A 277 20.15 2.53 -3.75
C HIS A 277 21.47 2.66 -2.98
N GLY A 278 22.64 2.47 -3.62
CA GLY A 278 23.96 2.43 -2.96
C GLY A 278 24.38 3.67 -2.15
N ALA A 279 23.66 4.78 -2.28
CA ALA A 279 23.81 6.01 -1.49
C ALA A 279 22.65 6.25 -0.51
N ASN A 280 21.96 5.19 -0.08
CA ASN A 280 20.88 5.26 0.89
C ASN A 280 21.39 5.78 2.23
N VAL A 281 20.68 6.76 2.79
CA VAL A 281 20.86 7.26 4.15
C VAL A 281 19.50 7.17 4.80
N MET A 282 19.33 6.19 5.68
CA MET A 282 18.08 5.89 6.36
C MET A 282 17.99 6.69 7.66
N GLU A 283 16.84 7.28 7.95
CA GLU A 283 16.57 7.87 9.26
C GLU A 283 16.33 6.74 10.28
N GLU A 284 15.52 5.74 9.92
CA GLU A 284 15.14 4.66 10.84
C GLU A 284 14.98 3.30 10.15
N PHE A 285 15.53 2.25 10.78
CA PHE A 285 15.27 0.86 10.45
C PHE A 285 14.78 0.14 11.70
N SER A 286 13.56 -0.39 11.64
CA SER A 286 12.94 -1.11 12.76
C SER A 286 12.48 -2.50 12.33
N LEU A 287 12.79 -3.50 13.16
CA LEU A 287 12.34 -4.90 13.00
C LEU A 287 11.82 -5.44 14.34
N SER A 288 10.62 -6.02 14.35
CA SER A 288 10.04 -6.67 15.54
C SER A 288 9.47 -8.05 15.23
N ALA A 289 9.90 -9.07 16.00
CA ALA A 289 9.48 -10.47 15.83
C ALA A 289 9.44 -11.25 17.14
N ASP A 290 8.24 -11.63 17.60
CA ASP A 290 8.05 -12.42 18.81
C ASP A 290 8.29 -13.94 18.64
N LYS A 291 8.54 -14.41 17.41
CA LYS A 291 8.84 -15.83 17.09
C LYS A 291 10.03 -15.99 16.14
N GLU A 292 10.80 -17.07 16.35
CA GLU A 292 11.95 -17.42 15.50
C GLU A 292 11.56 -17.65 14.03
N GLU A 293 10.38 -18.21 13.77
CA GLU A 293 9.92 -18.51 12.41
C GLU A 293 9.80 -17.24 11.53
N TYR A 294 9.50 -16.10 12.14
CA TYR A 294 9.35 -14.80 11.48
C TYR A 294 10.65 -14.25 10.90
N VAL A 295 11.79 -14.75 11.39
CA VAL A 295 13.14 -14.30 10.99
C VAL A 295 13.98 -15.42 10.36
N SER A 296 13.42 -16.63 10.24
CA SER A 296 14.14 -17.84 9.85
C SER A 296 14.86 -17.77 8.49
N GLU A 297 14.25 -17.15 7.47
CA GLU A 297 14.88 -16.98 6.16
C GLU A 297 15.93 -15.86 6.17
N ALA A 298 15.67 -14.77 6.91
CA ALA A 298 16.65 -13.70 7.07
C ALA A 298 17.91 -14.18 7.80
N ILE A 299 17.77 -14.99 8.86
CA ILE A 299 18.90 -15.59 9.59
C ILE A 299 19.68 -16.59 8.71
N ARG A 300 19.03 -17.29 7.78
CA ARG A 300 19.70 -18.20 6.85
C ARG A 300 20.51 -17.49 5.78
N ALA A 301 20.28 -16.19 5.57
CA ALA A 301 21.14 -15.40 4.70
C ALA A 301 22.61 -15.52 5.15
N LYS A 302 23.53 -15.43 4.19
CA LYS A 302 24.95 -15.40 4.51
C LYS A 302 25.25 -14.16 5.36
N ASN A 303 26.18 -14.26 6.29
CA ASN A 303 26.59 -13.11 7.09
C ASN A 303 27.07 -11.97 6.18
N SER A 304 26.74 -10.74 6.57
CA SER A 304 27.15 -9.53 5.86
C SER A 304 26.76 -9.52 4.37
N THR A 305 25.51 -9.88 4.04
CA THR A 305 25.00 -9.78 2.66
C THR A 305 23.82 -8.85 2.47
N ILE A 306 23.20 -8.37 3.55
CA ILE A 306 22.04 -7.47 3.49
C ILE A 306 22.55 -6.04 3.62
N TRP A 307 22.73 -5.35 2.49
CA TRP A 307 23.22 -3.98 2.47
C TRP A 307 22.10 -2.97 2.73
N LEU A 308 22.28 -2.08 3.73
CA LEU A 308 21.29 -1.05 4.08
C LEU A 308 21.79 0.40 3.83
N GLY A 309 23.10 0.58 3.66
CA GLY A 309 23.72 1.90 3.50
C GLY A 309 24.11 2.55 4.82
N LYS A 310 23.89 3.85 4.93
CA LYS A 310 24.05 4.62 6.18
C LYS A 310 22.70 4.68 6.88
N MET A 311 22.69 4.73 8.21
CA MET A 311 21.46 4.87 8.99
C MET A 311 21.69 5.63 10.29
N LYS A 312 20.69 6.42 10.71
CA LYS A 312 20.75 7.15 11.98
C LYS A 312 20.22 6.35 13.15
N LYS A 313 19.13 5.60 12.96
CA LYS A 313 18.51 4.78 14.01
C LYS A 313 18.37 3.33 13.58
N LEU A 314 18.76 2.41 14.46
CA LEU A 314 18.55 0.98 14.31
C LEU A 314 17.87 0.44 15.56
N ASP A 315 16.65 -0.05 15.39
CA ASP A 315 15.88 -0.67 16.45
C ASP A 315 15.56 -2.13 16.08
N LEU A 316 15.95 -3.07 16.94
CA LEU A 316 15.66 -4.49 16.76
C LEU A 316 15.10 -5.08 18.04
N GLU A 317 13.87 -5.59 17.95
CA GLU A 317 13.17 -6.17 19.07
C GLU A 317 13.06 -7.70 18.96
N LEU A 318 13.14 -8.38 20.10
CA LEU A 318 12.87 -9.81 20.25
C LEU A 318 13.73 -10.67 19.30
N PHE A 319 13.17 -11.63 18.55
CA PHE A 319 13.94 -12.49 17.66
C PHE A 319 14.59 -11.75 16.47
N ALA A 320 14.15 -10.52 16.14
CA ALA A 320 14.72 -9.74 15.05
C ALA A 320 16.21 -9.42 15.25
N ILE A 321 16.65 -9.38 16.51
CA ILE A 321 18.05 -9.16 16.90
C ILE A 321 19.01 -10.17 16.24
N ASN A 322 18.57 -11.42 16.01
CA ASN A 322 19.40 -12.44 15.38
C ASN A 322 19.75 -12.15 13.90
N ILE A 323 19.13 -11.14 13.28
CA ILE A 323 19.43 -10.70 11.92
C ILE A 323 20.65 -9.78 11.89
N LEU A 324 21.03 -9.18 13.01
CA LEU A 324 22.11 -8.19 13.07
C LEU A 324 23.44 -8.67 12.41
N PRO A 325 23.91 -9.93 12.57
CA PRO A 325 25.11 -10.41 11.87
C PRO A 325 25.01 -10.48 10.34
N LYS A 326 23.79 -10.33 9.78
CA LYS A 326 23.49 -10.39 8.34
C LYS A 326 23.52 -9.02 7.68
N LEU A 327 23.33 -7.98 8.48
CA LEU A 327 23.29 -6.60 8.03
C LEU A 327 24.70 -6.10 7.67
N VAL A 328 24.76 -5.25 6.64
CA VAL A 328 25.95 -4.52 6.21
C VAL A 328 25.62 -3.05 6.21
N LEU A 329 26.30 -2.33 7.10
CA LEU A 329 26.29 -0.88 7.14
C LEU A 329 27.50 -0.35 6.38
N HIS A 330 27.38 0.89 5.89
CA HIS A 330 28.49 1.59 5.26
C HIS A 330 29.65 1.80 6.27
N GLU A 331 30.90 1.81 5.81
CA GLU A 331 32.08 1.94 6.68
C GLU A 331 32.10 3.27 7.46
N GLU A 332 31.58 4.33 6.84
CA GLU A 332 31.38 5.66 7.41
C GLU A 332 30.01 5.83 8.09
N ASN A 333 29.40 4.75 8.59
CA ASN A 333 28.13 4.86 9.30
C ASN A 333 28.32 5.61 10.63
N GLU A 334 27.53 6.66 10.83
CA GLU A 334 27.44 7.42 12.07
C GLU A 334 25.99 7.36 12.54
N MET A 335 25.74 6.51 13.53
CA MET A 335 24.43 6.20 14.06
C MET A 335 24.15 7.06 15.29
N GLU A 336 23.00 7.70 15.31
CA GLU A 336 22.51 8.45 16.47
C GLU A 336 22.05 7.50 17.57
N GLU A 337 21.35 6.43 17.21
CA GLU A 337 20.68 5.53 18.16
C GLU A 337 20.74 4.07 17.71
N PHE A 338 21.19 3.20 18.60
CA PHE A 338 21.19 1.75 18.44
C PHE A 338 20.48 1.11 19.64
N CYS A 339 19.30 0.56 19.40
CA CYS A 339 18.44 -0.02 20.43
C CYS A 339 18.24 -1.51 20.15
N LEU A 340 18.45 -2.35 21.17
CA LEU A 340 18.10 -3.77 21.14
C LEU A 340 17.33 -4.13 22.40
N SER A 341 16.15 -4.74 22.25
CA SER A 341 15.35 -5.22 23.39
C SER A 341 15.02 -6.71 23.28
N ALA A 342 15.44 -7.49 24.28
CA ALA A 342 15.23 -8.94 24.28
C ALA A 342 14.73 -9.46 25.63
N GLU A 343 13.44 -9.72 25.76
CA GLU A 343 12.84 -10.21 27.01
C GLU A 343 13.28 -11.61 27.44
N LYS A 344 13.84 -12.40 26.52
CA LYS A 344 14.28 -13.78 26.78
C LYS A 344 15.61 -14.09 26.13
N LYS A 345 16.39 -14.97 26.76
CA LYS A 345 17.67 -15.47 26.23
C LYS A 345 17.56 -16.12 24.84
N GLU A 346 16.43 -16.76 24.54
CA GLU A 346 16.20 -17.41 23.24
C GLU A 346 16.23 -16.42 22.07
N TYR A 347 15.81 -15.17 22.28
CA TYR A 347 15.79 -14.11 21.28
C TYR A 347 17.18 -13.69 20.80
N VAL A 348 18.24 -14.01 21.55
CA VAL A 348 19.63 -13.67 21.22
C VAL A 348 20.51 -14.91 20.98
N SER A 349 19.88 -16.07 20.78
CA SER A 349 20.58 -17.36 20.75
C SER A 349 21.55 -17.52 19.58
N GLU A 350 21.22 -17.01 18.38
CA GLU A 350 22.09 -17.12 17.21
C GLU A 350 23.24 -16.11 17.27
N ILE A 351 22.95 -14.87 17.69
CA ILE A 351 23.96 -13.82 17.75
C ILE A 351 25.03 -14.08 18.83
N ILE A 352 24.69 -14.73 19.95
CA ILE A 352 25.66 -15.10 20.99
C ILE A 352 26.74 -16.07 20.44
N ARG A 353 26.42 -16.85 19.41
CA ARG A 353 27.35 -17.77 18.75
C ARG A 353 28.29 -17.08 17.76
N ALA A 354 28.01 -15.84 17.38
CA ALA A 354 28.88 -15.07 16.51
C ALA A 354 30.26 -14.86 17.15
N GLU A 355 31.29 -14.64 16.34
CA GLU A 355 32.62 -14.30 16.85
C GLU A 355 32.59 -12.93 17.54
N ASN A 356 33.46 -12.72 18.52
CA ASN A 356 33.55 -11.42 19.18
C ASN A 356 34.01 -10.34 18.19
N ASN A 357 33.46 -9.13 18.29
CA ASN A 357 33.72 -8.03 17.37
C ASN A 357 33.41 -8.32 15.88
N SER A 358 32.52 -9.28 15.59
CA SER A 358 32.16 -9.63 14.21
C SER A 358 31.12 -8.69 13.59
N ILE A 359 30.41 -7.89 14.41
CA ILE A 359 29.33 -7.01 13.96
C ILE A 359 29.82 -5.56 13.96
N CYS A 360 30.07 -4.99 12.79
CA CYS A 360 30.56 -3.62 12.67
C CYS A 360 29.40 -2.62 12.57
N LEU A 361 29.26 -1.70 13.55
CA LEU A 361 28.20 -0.69 13.56
C LEU A 361 28.65 0.69 13.06
N GLY A 362 29.97 0.94 13.00
CA GLY A 362 30.53 2.27 12.75
C GLY A 362 30.63 3.08 14.04
N LYS A 363 30.29 4.37 13.99
CA LYS A 363 30.14 5.22 15.18
C LYS A 363 28.70 5.15 15.68
N VAL A 364 28.51 5.11 16.99
CA VAL A 364 27.21 5.05 17.68
C VAL A 364 27.24 6.04 18.83
N ASN A 365 26.33 7.02 18.80
CA ASN A 365 26.20 8.05 19.82
C ASN A 365 25.47 7.51 21.06
N ASN A 366 24.30 6.89 20.86
CA ASN A 366 23.50 6.30 21.92
C ASN A 366 23.35 4.80 21.70
N LEU A 367 23.74 4.02 22.71
CA LEU A 367 23.64 2.56 22.70
C LEU A 367 22.76 2.14 23.88
N ASP A 368 21.59 1.57 23.57
CA ASP A 368 20.66 1.02 24.56
C ASP A 368 20.47 -0.47 24.35
N LEU A 369 20.78 -1.26 25.39
CA LEU A 369 20.61 -2.70 25.39
C LEU A 369 19.75 -3.10 26.58
N GLU A 370 18.56 -3.61 26.28
CA GLU A 370 17.60 -4.02 27.29
C GLU A 370 17.56 -5.55 27.47
N LEU A 371 17.46 -5.96 28.74
CA LEU A 371 17.25 -7.33 29.20
C LEU A 371 18.35 -8.27 28.68
N PHE A 372 17.98 -9.33 27.96
CA PHE A 372 18.95 -10.31 27.46
C PHE A 372 19.80 -9.78 26.30
N ALA A 373 19.47 -8.62 25.72
CA ALA A 373 20.24 -8.01 24.63
C ALA A 373 21.66 -7.61 25.04
N ILE A 374 21.89 -7.38 26.34
CA ILE A 374 23.22 -7.07 26.90
C ILE A 374 24.25 -8.16 26.57
N ASN A 375 23.83 -9.41 26.40
CA ASN A 375 24.70 -10.53 26.05
C ASN A 375 25.37 -10.39 24.67
N ILE A 376 24.91 -9.44 23.85
CA ILE A 376 25.43 -9.16 22.50
C ILE A 376 26.63 -8.23 22.54
N LEU A 377 26.85 -7.51 23.64
CA LEU A 377 27.93 -6.51 23.75
C LEU A 377 29.31 -7.03 23.27
N PRO A 378 29.77 -8.25 23.60
CA PRO A 378 31.05 -8.76 23.11
C PRO A 378 31.13 -8.98 21.59
N LYS A 379 29.98 -8.99 20.89
CA LYS A 379 29.87 -9.25 19.45
C LYS A 379 29.94 -7.96 18.64
N LEU A 380 29.62 -6.83 19.26
CA LEU A 380 29.62 -5.52 18.64
C LEU A 380 31.05 -5.00 18.48
N LYS A 381 31.32 -4.40 17.33
CA LYS A 381 32.56 -3.69 17.01
C LYS A 381 32.21 -2.26 16.61
N LEU A 382 32.58 -1.32 17.47
CA LEU A 382 32.49 0.11 17.19
C LEU A 382 33.77 0.60 16.54
N HIS A 383 33.67 1.73 15.85
CA HIS A 383 34.83 2.41 15.29
C HIS A 383 35.79 2.85 16.40
N GLY A 384 37.11 2.78 16.18
CA GLY A 384 38.11 3.07 17.21
C GLY A 384 38.11 4.53 17.72
N ALA A 385 37.51 5.44 16.96
CA ALA A 385 37.29 6.83 17.34
C ALA A 385 35.85 7.13 17.82
N ASN A 386 35.10 6.10 18.24
CA ASN A 386 33.74 6.30 18.75
C ASN A 386 33.75 7.08 20.07
N VAL A 387 32.93 8.11 20.15
CA VAL A 387 32.64 8.85 21.38
C VAL A 387 31.15 8.73 21.62
N MET A 388 30.79 7.92 22.61
CA MET A 388 29.39 7.63 22.95
C MET A 388 28.88 8.70 23.92
N GLU A 389 27.71 9.26 23.65
CA GLU A 389 27.03 10.22 24.52
C GLU A 389 26.27 9.48 25.62
N GLU A 390 25.53 8.43 25.25
CA GLU A 390 24.75 7.61 26.18
C GLU A 390 25.01 6.11 25.99
N PHE A 391 25.23 5.43 27.11
CA PHE A 391 25.37 3.97 27.17
C PHE A 391 24.44 3.44 28.25
N SER A 392 23.28 2.93 27.83
CA SER A 392 22.25 2.39 28.69
C SER A 392 22.27 0.86 28.65
N LEU A 393 22.24 0.25 29.83
CA LEU A 393 22.10 -1.19 30.02
C LEU A 393 21.01 -1.41 31.07
N SER A 394 19.89 -1.98 30.66
CA SER A 394 18.80 -2.34 31.57
C SER A 394 18.71 -3.85 31.69
N ALA A 395 18.77 -4.40 32.90
CA ALA A 395 18.64 -5.85 33.12
C ALA A 395 17.71 -6.12 34.29
N ASP A 396 16.78 -7.06 34.11
CA ASP A 396 16.02 -7.58 35.23
C ASP A 396 16.90 -8.45 36.14
N LYS A 397 16.64 -8.38 37.45
CA LYS A 397 17.23 -9.31 38.41
C LYS A 397 16.56 -10.67 38.24
N GLU A 398 17.24 -11.60 37.56
CA GLU A 398 16.88 -13.03 37.59
C GLU A 398 16.89 -13.62 39.01
#